data_AF-A0AA95JR76-F1
#
_entry.id   AF-A0AA95JR76-F1
#
_cell.length_a   1.000
_cell.length_b   1.000
_cell.length_c   1.000
_cell.angle_alpha   90.00
_cell.angle_beta   90.00
_cell.angle_gamma   90.00
#
_symmetry.space_group_name_H-M   'P 1'
#
loop_
_entity.id
_entity.type
_entity.pdbx_description
1 polymer ?
#
loop_
_entity_poly.entity_id
_entity_poly.type
_entity_poly.pdbx_seq_one_letter_code
_entity_poly.pdbx_strand_id
1 'polypeptide(L)'
;MKLPNLKLFVTTIFSLGVMTSVNAQQAKAKPQENSLLAAALKKSQELPSKSLFYIDNVESTFDAVKEVPSGNIKNVMVLTDDKIKKKFKEKGITQIVMVNTKK
;
A
#
# COMPACT_ATOMS: atom_id res chain seq x y z
N MET A 1 17.11 66.82 -30.61
CA MET A 1 16.13 66.29 -31.59
C MET A 1 16.25 64.77 -31.55
N LYS A 2 15.32 64.04 -30.92
CA LYS A 2 14.05 63.43 -31.40
C LYS A 2 14.23 62.39 -32.54
N LEU A 3 13.70 61.18 -32.26
CA LEU A 3 13.93 59.83 -32.82
C LEU A 3 13.67 59.65 -34.33
N PRO A 4 14.02 58.45 -34.87
CA PRO A 4 12.92 57.58 -35.27
C PRO A 4 13.01 56.10 -34.84
N ASN A 5 11.87 55.43 -34.98
CA ASN A 5 11.40 54.22 -34.33
C ASN A 5 11.77 52.88 -35.02
N LEU A 6 12.01 51.86 -34.18
CA LEU A 6 11.43 50.51 -34.12
C LEU A 6 11.08 49.74 -35.43
N LYS A 7 11.86 48.69 -35.73
CA LYS A 7 11.51 47.35 -36.29
C LYS A 7 12.68 46.42 -35.91
N LEU A 8 12.61 45.14 -35.56
CA LEU A 8 11.60 44.09 -35.63
C LEU A 8 12.02 43.00 -34.62
N PHE A 9 11.05 42.22 -34.16
CA PHE A 9 11.18 41.11 -33.22
C PHE A 9 11.94 39.87 -33.74
N VAL A 10 12.29 39.01 -32.79
CA VAL A 10 12.43 37.53 -32.82
C VAL A 10 13.83 36.95 -33.01
N THR A 11 14.34 36.31 -31.95
CA THR A 11 14.81 34.89 -31.88
C THR A 11 15.45 34.67 -30.50
N THR A 12 14.72 34.22 -29.47
CA THR A 12 14.63 32.80 -29.02
C THR A 12 15.96 32.06 -29.23
N ILE A 13 16.66 31.60 -28.20
CA ILE A 13 16.54 30.21 -27.73
C ILE A 13 17.24 30.00 -26.36
N PHE A 14 16.46 29.38 -25.47
CA PHE A 14 16.81 28.43 -24.40
C PHE A 14 17.68 28.90 -23.24
N SER A 15 17.01 29.20 -22.11
CA SER A 15 17.59 28.90 -20.80
C SER A 15 17.81 27.38 -20.73
N LEU A 16 19.06 26.94 -20.76
CA LEU A 16 19.41 25.57 -20.45
C LEU A 16 19.18 25.36 -18.96
N GLY A 17 18.03 24.78 -18.64
CA GLY A 17 17.71 24.32 -17.31
C GLY A 17 18.53 23.08 -16.94
N VAL A 18 18.85 22.98 -15.66
CA VAL A 18 18.65 21.76 -14.87
C VAL A 18 18.57 22.20 -13.40
N MET A 19 17.41 22.68 -12.97
CA MET A 19 16.98 22.38 -11.61
C MET A 19 16.45 20.95 -11.64
N THR A 20 17.33 19.96 -11.51
CA THR A 20 16.89 18.68 -11.01
C THR A 20 16.70 18.88 -9.51
N SER A 21 15.47 19.24 -9.12
CA SER A 21 15.01 18.83 -7.81
C SER A 21 15.27 17.33 -7.75
N VAL A 22 16.25 16.94 -6.94
CA VAL A 22 16.32 15.60 -6.39
C VAL A 22 15.10 15.51 -5.49
N ASN A 23 13.94 15.31 -6.12
CA ASN A 23 12.87 14.59 -5.51
C ASN A 23 13.44 13.19 -5.33
N ALA A 24 14.24 13.03 -4.28
CA ALA A 24 14.22 11.84 -3.49
C ALA A 24 12.77 11.68 -3.03
N GLN A 25 11.91 11.24 -3.95
CA GLN A 25 11.11 10.07 -3.69
C GLN A 25 12.12 9.07 -3.14
N GLN A 26 12.35 9.15 -1.83
CA GLN A 26 12.41 7.96 -1.01
C GLN A 26 11.27 7.12 -1.55
N ALA A 27 11.62 6.26 -2.50
CA ALA A 27 10.93 5.02 -2.70
C ALA A 27 10.93 4.45 -1.29
N LYS A 28 9.81 4.69 -0.59
CA LYS A 28 9.43 3.90 0.57
C LYS A 28 9.65 2.49 0.06
N ALA A 29 10.72 1.87 0.55
CA ALA A 29 11.08 0.52 0.17
C ALA A 29 9.77 -0.23 0.28
N LYS A 30 9.25 -0.73 -0.84
CA LYS A 30 8.04 -1.55 -0.84
C LYS A 30 8.31 -2.59 0.25
N PRO A 31 7.61 -2.53 1.40
CA PRO A 31 7.88 -3.44 2.51
C PRO A 31 7.80 -4.81 1.87
N GLN A 32 8.84 -5.64 1.93
CA GLN A 32 8.91 -6.91 1.18
C GLN A 32 7.58 -7.67 1.27
N GLU A 33 6.66 -7.45 0.32
CA GLU A 33 5.26 -7.67 0.67
C GLU A 33 5.05 -9.17 0.81
N ASN A 34 4.62 -9.63 1.98
CA ASN A 34 4.18 -11.01 2.11
C ASN A 34 3.02 -11.22 1.12
N SER A 35 3.29 -11.89 0.00
CA SER A 35 2.37 -11.99 -1.13
C SER A 35 1.01 -12.60 -0.73
N LEU A 36 1.03 -13.50 0.25
CA LEU A 36 -0.15 -14.15 0.80
C LEU A 36 -0.98 -13.16 1.64
N LEU A 37 -0.32 -12.33 2.45
CA LEU A 37 -0.96 -11.26 3.19
C LEU A 37 -1.55 -10.20 2.25
N ALA A 38 -0.78 -9.77 1.24
CA ALA A 38 -1.22 -8.77 0.27
C ALA A 38 -2.45 -9.25 -0.52
N ALA A 39 -2.47 -10.51 -0.94
CA ALA A 39 -3.63 -11.12 -1.59
C ALA A 39 -4.86 -11.19 -0.66
N ALA A 40 -4.65 -11.54 0.61
CA ALA A 40 -5.72 -11.60 1.61
C ALA A 40 -6.33 -10.21 1.89
N LEU A 41 -5.49 -9.18 1.99
CA LEU A 41 -5.91 -7.80 2.20
C LEU A 41 -6.68 -7.27 0.98
N LYS A 42 -6.21 -7.53 -0.24
CA LYS A 42 -6.94 -7.17 -1.48
C LYS A 42 -8.30 -7.83 -1.56
N LYS A 43 -8.37 -9.15 -1.30
CA LYS A 43 -9.63 -9.90 -1.32
C LYS A 43 -10.63 -9.37 -0.28
N SER A 44 -10.14 -8.98 0.89
CA SER A 44 -10.96 -8.35 1.93
C SER A 44 -11.40 -6.92 1.60
N GLN A 45 -10.72 -6.24 0.68
CA GLN A 45 -11.08 -4.90 0.23
C GLN A 45 -12.08 -4.94 -0.93
N GLU A 46 -11.97 -5.93 -1.81
CA GLU A 46 -12.85 -6.15 -2.97
C GLU A 46 -14.21 -6.72 -2.57
N LEU A 47 -14.23 -7.61 -1.59
CA LEU A 47 -15.47 -8.12 -1.01
C LEU A 47 -15.63 -7.46 0.36
N PRO A 48 -16.73 -6.72 0.64
CA PRO A 48 -17.09 -6.27 1.98
C PRO A 48 -17.57 -7.45 2.85
N SER A 49 -16.84 -8.54 2.76
CA SER A 49 -16.81 -9.68 3.64
C SER A 49 -16.36 -9.20 5.03
N LYS A 50 -17.04 -9.64 6.09
CA LYS A 50 -16.51 -9.42 7.45
C LYS A 50 -15.26 -10.28 7.61
N SER A 51 -14.11 -9.70 7.32
CA SER A 51 -12.81 -10.34 7.54
C SER A 51 -12.38 -10.09 8.98
N LEU A 52 -11.93 -11.14 9.66
CA LEU A 52 -11.24 -11.00 10.94
C LEU A 52 -9.73 -11.09 10.73
N PHE A 53 -9.01 -10.27 11.48
CA PHE A 53 -7.56 -10.18 11.43
C PHE A 53 -6.98 -10.51 12.80
N TYR A 54 -5.92 -11.30 12.82
CA TYR A 54 -5.22 -11.69 14.03
C TYR A 54 -3.72 -11.52 13.84
N ILE A 55 -3.04 -10.96 14.84
CA ILE A 55 -1.57 -10.90 14.94
C ILE A 55 -1.19 -11.69 16.19
N ASP A 56 -0.39 -12.75 16.04
CA ASP A 56 0.06 -13.62 17.14
C ASP A 56 -1.10 -14.15 18.02
N ASN A 57 -2.22 -14.52 17.38
CA ASN A 57 -3.48 -14.95 17.98
C ASN A 57 -4.25 -13.85 18.74
N VAL A 58 -3.83 -12.59 18.64
CA VAL A 58 -4.56 -11.43 19.18
C VAL A 58 -5.38 -10.80 18.07
N GLU A 59 -6.68 -10.58 18.31
CA GLU A 59 -7.54 -9.90 17.35
C GLU A 59 -7.01 -8.49 17.07
N SER A 60 -6.95 -8.12 15.80
CA SER A 60 -6.35 -6.87 15.34
C SER A 60 -7.16 -6.27 14.20
N THR A 61 -6.83 -5.04 13.84
CA THR A 61 -7.45 -4.35 12.71
C THR A 61 -6.71 -4.61 11.41
N PHE A 62 -7.37 -4.35 10.29
CA PHE A 62 -6.76 -4.40 8.96
C PHE A 62 -5.50 -3.53 8.88
N ASP A 63 -5.54 -2.32 9.43
CA ASP A 63 -4.40 -1.38 9.43
C ASP A 63 -3.23 -1.91 10.25
N ALA A 64 -3.49 -2.46 11.45
CA ALA A 64 -2.45 -3.05 12.29
C ALA A 64 -1.71 -4.20 11.56
N VAL A 65 -2.45 -5.03 10.83
CA VAL A 65 -1.87 -6.13 10.04
C VAL A 65 -1.02 -5.62 8.88
N LYS A 66 -1.41 -4.51 8.25
CA LYS A 66 -0.68 -3.89 7.14
C LYS A 66 0.63 -3.24 7.61
N GLU A 67 0.69 -2.78 8.85
CA GLU A 67 1.89 -2.20 9.44
C GLU A 67 2.92 -3.24 9.90
N VAL A 68 2.55 -4.53 9.98
CA VAL A 68 3.50 -5.59 10.35
C VAL A 68 4.60 -5.70 9.29
N PRO A 69 5.87 -5.43 9.64
CA PRO A 69 6.96 -5.51 8.70
C PRO A 69 7.14 -6.97 8.26
N SER A 70 7.16 -7.20 6.96
CA SER A 70 7.16 -8.56 6.42
C SER A 70 8.41 -9.39 6.77
N GLY A 71 9.53 -8.73 7.07
CA GLY A 71 10.73 -9.39 7.62
C GLY A 71 10.47 -10.08 8.96
N ASN A 72 9.54 -9.54 9.76
CA ASN A 72 9.14 -10.07 11.06
C ASN A 72 8.00 -11.08 10.96
N ILE A 73 7.42 -11.31 9.78
CA ILE A 73 6.35 -12.30 9.61
C ILE A 73 6.98 -13.69 9.52
N LYS A 74 6.58 -14.59 10.41
CA LYS A 74 6.94 -16.00 10.40
C LYS A 74 6.03 -16.79 9.46
N ASN A 75 4.71 -16.57 9.57
CA ASN A 75 3.71 -17.29 8.77
C ASN A 75 2.43 -16.45 8.64
N VAL A 76 1.72 -16.60 7.52
CA VAL A 76 0.39 -16.05 7.29
C VAL A 76 -0.57 -17.19 6.94
N MET A 77 -1.63 -17.31 7.71
CA MET A 77 -2.67 -18.30 7.49
C MET A 77 -3.98 -17.61 7.15
N VAL A 78 -4.54 -17.93 5.99
CA VAL A 78 -5.82 -17.41 5.53
C VAL A 78 -6.82 -18.55 5.50
N LEU A 79 -7.90 -18.41 6.26
CA LEU A 79 -9.03 -19.31 6.28
C LEU A 79 -10.19 -18.63 5.56
N THR A 80 -10.72 -19.29 4.54
CA THR A 80 -11.91 -18.85 3.79
C THR A 80 -13.05 -19.80 4.08
N ASP A 81 -14.29 -19.30 3.97
CA ASP A 81 -15.58 -19.99 4.14
C ASP A 81 -15.50 -21.45 4.59
N ASP A 82 -15.17 -22.42 3.74
CA ASP A 82 -15.13 -23.85 4.10
C ASP A 82 -14.32 -24.20 5.35
N LYS A 83 -13.21 -23.50 5.60
CA LYS A 83 -12.31 -23.74 6.73
C LYS A 83 -12.63 -22.91 7.98
N ILE A 84 -13.65 -22.06 7.92
CA ILE A 84 -14.07 -21.20 9.03
C ILE A 84 -15.05 -21.96 9.92
N LYS A 85 -14.84 -21.93 11.24
CA LYS A 85 -15.76 -22.55 12.21
C LYS A 85 -17.16 -21.95 12.08
N LYS A 86 -18.20 -22.79 12.22
CA LYS A 86 -19.63 -22.40 12.13
C LYS A 86 -19.97 -21.14 12.95
N LYS A 87 -19.40 -21.01 14.16
CA LYS A 87 -19.58 -19.85 15.05
C LYS A 87 -19.20 -18.50 14.44
N PHE A 88 -18.23 -18.47 13.51
CA PHE A 88 -17.82 -17.23 12.83
C PHE A 88 -18.68 -16.99 11.58
N LYS A 89 -19.06 -18.05 10.87
CA LYS A 89 -20.01 -17.97 9.74
C LYS A 89 -21.35 -17.39 10.17
N GLU A 90 -21.86 -17.80 11.33
CA GLU A 90 -23.10 -17.27 11.92
C GLU A 90 -23.04 -15.76 12.22
N LYS A 91 -21.84 -15.21 12.40
CA LYS A 91 -21.62 -13.75 12.55
C LYS A 91 -21.46 -13.02 11.21
N GLY A 92 -21.49 -13.76 10.09
CA GLY A 92 -21.27 -13.27 8.74
C GLY A 92 -19.79 -13.14 8.35
N ILE A 93 -18.89 -13.82 9.07
CA ILE A 93 -17.45 -13.82 8.77
C ILE A 93 -17.14 -14.90 7.74
N THR A 94 -16.56 -14.46 6.61
CA THR A 94 -16.24 -15.30 5.44
C THR A 94 -14.74 -15.44 5.20
N GLN A 95 -13.92 -14.64 5.92
CA GLN A 95 -12.46 -14.70 5.86
C GLN A 95 -11.84 -14.44 7.24
N ILE A 96 -10.82 -15.24 7.59
CA ILE A 96 -9.97 -15.02 8.77
C ILE A 96 -8.51 -15.01 8.31
N VAL A 97 -7.79 -13.95 8.64
CA VAL A 97 -6.37 -13.79 8.34
C VAL A 97 -5.59 -13.80 9.65
N MET A 98 -4.69 -14.76 9.83
CA MET A 98 -3.78 -14.83 10.97
C MET A 98 -2.35 -14.59 10.51
N VAL A 99 -1.70 -13.61 11.13
CA VAL A 99 -0.28 -13.31 10.97
C VAL A 99 0.43 -13.74 12.23
N ASN A 100 1.44 -14.60 12.09
CA ASN A 100 2.35 -14.95 13.19
C ASN A 100 3.69 -14.28 12.95
N THR A 101 4.25 -13.64 13.96
CA THR A 101 5.55 -12.97 13.88
C THR A 101 6.70 -13.89 14.32
N LYS A 102 7.92 -13.55 13.92
CA LYS A 102 9.16 -14.18 14.37
C LYS A 102 9.46 -13.60 15.75
N LYS A 103 9.66 -14.48 16.73
CA LYS A 103 10.23 -14.13 18.04
C LYS A 103 11.75 -14.17 17.97
#